data_AF-A0A2M9JXS8-F1
#
_entry.id   AF-A0A2M9JXS8-F1
#
_cell.length_a   1.000
_cell.length_b   1.000
_cell.length_c   1.000
_cell.angle_alpha   90.00
_cell.angle_beta   90.00
_cell.angle_gamma   90.00
#
_symmetry.space_group_name_H-M   'P 1'
#
loop_
_entity.id
_entity.type
_entity.pdbx_description
1 polymer ?
#
loop_
_entity_poly.entity_id
_entity_poly.type
_entity_poly.pdbx_seq_one_letter_code
_entity_poly.pdbx_strand_id
1 'polypeptide(L)'
;MTAFILVAGTHTGGWVWREVAAGLRDAGARAYEVTLSGMDGGGGAAGPGVDLETHIEELVRLIDRVEGQDVVLVGHCYGIHPVRGAADRRSERISRIVNVDVGIPEDGDPALKLVPDQTDRERVLSLAREDSAGTLPAPTVEEWQRWGSVAGLPADALARLTEQAAPQPLPTLTQPLRLSGAVAELPTTGVLCTANGSSIAVVEAMVGLGDPAFQALADQGVTFFELGTGHWPMLSAPRELVDVLLRAAAGKGHRVAAVREQPTHLRPFLMDVKERPRERTGRVDLHLPDAEGPRPAVVFVHGGPVPAGARPTPRDWPAFVGYAQYAASLGAVGVTVDHRLHELTAYGRAADDIAGAIELVRADPRVDGDRVALWFVSAGGLLAADWLGAPPSWLRCVAASYPILAPLPGWGIADSRFRPAAAVRGAGRLPIVLTRVGLERPEIAVTVEEFVSAAADCGAALEVIDVPLGHHGFETIDPTDESRDAVRRAMRSVLGHLGAGTD
;
A
#
# COMPACT_ATOMS: atom_id res chain seq x y z
N MET A 1 1.83 7.62 37.15
CA MET A 1 2.99 6.80 36.74
C MET A 1 2.51 5.84 35.67
N THR A 2 2.94 6.03 34.43
CA THR A 2 2.44 5.30 33.26
C THR A 2 2.82 3.83 33.29
N ALA A 3 1.90 2.96 32.90
CA ALA A 3 2.13 1.54 32.72
C ALA A 3 1.96 1.16 31.25
N PHE A 4 2.99 0.57 30.65
CA PHE A 4 2.99 0.08 29.29
C PHE A 4 2.74 -1.43 29.28
N ILE A 5 1.74 -1.87 28.54
CA ILE A 5 1.50 -3.29 28.24
C ILE A 5 1.91 -3.50 26.78
N LEU A 6 2.96 -4.28 26.57
CA LEU A 6 3.60 -4.48 25.27
C LEU A 6 3.22 -5.85 24.71
N VAL A 7 2.49 -5.86 23.60
CA VAL A 7 1.90 -7.06 23.02
C VAL A 7 2.55 -7.35 21.67
N ALA A 8 3.14 -8.54 21.56
CA ALA A 8 3.88 -9.00 20.39
C ALA A 8 2.96 -9.46 19.23
N GLY A 9 3.53 -9.50 18.03
CA GLY A 9 2.85 -9.90 16.80
C GLY A 9 2.80 -11.42 16.58
N THR A 10 2.42 -11.81 15.37
CA THR A 10 2.34 -13.21 14.95
C THR A 10 3.66 -13.93 15.18
N HIS A 11 3.57 -15.20 15.56
CA HIS A 11 4.71 -16.08 15.83
C HIS A 11 5.68 -15.63 16.93
N THR A 12 5.41 -14.52 17.63
CA THR A 12 6.33 -13.93 18.62
C THR A 12 5.68 -13.79 19.99
N GLY A 13 6.50 -13.79 21.03
CA GLY A 13 6.09 -13.59 22.42
C GLY A 13 6.71 -12.34 23.03
N GLY A 14 6.45 -12.08 24.32
CA GLY A 14 6.94 -10.89 25.02
C GLY A 14 8.47 -10.73 25.02
N TRP A 15 9.21 -11.80 24.72
CA TRP A 15 10.67 -11.76 24.61
C TRP A 15 11.19 -10.70 23.62
N VAL A 16 10.43 -10.38 22.56
CA VAL A 16 10.82 -9.35 21.57
C VAL A 16 10.89 -7.95 22.18
N TRP A 17 10.19 -7.72 23.29
CA TRP A 17 10.05 -6.42 23.94
C TRP A 17 11.06 -6.18 25.06
N ARG A 18 11.92 -7.14 25.40
CA ARG A 18 12.80 -7.07 26.60
C ARG A 18 13.64 -5.80 26.65
N GLU A 19 14.26 -5.40 25.55
CA GLU A 19 15.11 -4.20 25.51
C GLU A 19 14.30 -2.91 25.63
N VAL A 20 13.14 -2.85 24.95
CA VAL A 20 12.21 -1.72 25.03
C VAL A 20 11.65 -1.56 26.44
N ALA A 21 11.22 -2.66 27.05
CA ALA A 21 10.67 -2.66 28.40
C ALA A 21 11.71 -2.30 29.45
N ALA A 22 12.97 -2.74 29.30
CA ALA A 22 14.07 -2.28 30.13
C ALA A 22 14.26 -0.76 30.02
N GLY A 23 14.32 -0.22 28.80
CA GLY A 23 14.45 1.23 28.60
C GLY A 23 13.27 2.05 29.15
N LEU A 24 12.04 1.54 29.06
CA LEU A 24 10.86 2.17 29.68
C LEU A 24 10.94 2.16 31.21
N ARG A 25 11.43 1.06 31.82
CA ARG A 25 11.64 0.97 33.27
C ARG A 25 12.74 1.92 33.74
N ASP A 26 13.83 2.04 32.99
CA ASP A 26 14.92 2.99 33.27
C ASP A 26 14.42 4.45 33.19
N ALA A 27 13.43 4.72 32.34
CA ALA A 27 12.74 6.02 32.25
C ALA A 27 11.67 6.24 33.35
N GLY A 28 11.52 5.31 34.29
CA GLY A 28 10.59 5.42 35.43
C GLY A 28 9.15 4.98 35.15
N ALA A 29 8.88 4.34 34.01
CA ALA A 29 7.59 3.74 33.72
C ALA A 29 7.51 2.29 34.22
N ARG A 30 6.29 1.74 34.34
CA ARG A 30 6.11 0.28 34.40
C ARG A 30 5.98 -0.25 32.98
N ALA A 31 6.61 -1.40 32.71
CA ALA A 31 6.48 -2.09 31.44
C ALA A 31 6.22 -3.58 31.68
N TYR A 32 5.27 -4.13 30.94
CA TYR A 32 4.87 -5.54 30.99
C TYR A 32 5.02 -6.13 29.58
N GLU A 33 6.04 -6.97 29.37
CA GLU A 33 6.16 -7.73 28.13
C GLU A 33 5.19 -8.92 28.16
N VAL A 34 4.21 -8.94 27.26
CA VAL A 34 3.17 -9.97 27.25
C VAL A 34 3.53 -11.10 26.29
N THR A 35 3.57 -12.33 26.82
CA THR A 35 3.48 -13.55 26.02
C THR A 35 2.07 -14.10 26.18
N LEU A 36 1.28 -14.07 25.10
CA LEU A 36 -0.09 -14.57 25.09
C LEU A 36 -0.10 -16.11 25.04
N SER A 37 -1.21 -16.72 25.46
CA SER A 37 -1.37 -18.18 25.36
C SER A 37 -1.08 -18.70 23.95
N GLY A 38 -0.36 -19.82 23.84
CA GLY A 38 0.03 -20.41 22.55
C GLY A 38 1.20 -19.70 21.84
N MET A 39 1.82 -18.67 22.44
CA MET A 39 2.87 -17.84 21.82
C MET A 39 4.24 -17.91 22.52
N ASP A 40 4.50 -18.93 23.33
CA ASP A 40 5.71 -19.03 24.17
C ASP A 40 6.90 -19.76 23.53
N GLY A 41 6.76 -20.23 22.27
CA GLY A 41 7.83 -20.87 21.49
C GLY A 41 8.31 -22.22 22.05
N GLY A 42 7.71 -22.68 23.14
CA GLY A 42 8.23 -23.75 23.99
C GLY A 42 7.56 -25.11 23.79
N GLY A 43 7.30 -25.56 22.56
CA GLY A 43 6.92 -26.95 22.23
C GLY A 43 5.68 -27.55 22.92
N GLY A 44 5.05 -26.85 23.86
CA GLY A 44 3.73 -27.16 24.37
C GLY A 44 2.75 -26.80 23.27
N ALA A 45 1.98 -27.79 22.82
CA ALA A 45 0.83 -27.50 21.97
C ALA A 45 0.05 -26.36 22.62
N ALA A 46 -0.26 -25.30 21.86
CA ALA A 46 -1.28 -24.35 22.27
C ALA A 46 -2.46 -25.19 22.79
N GLY A 47 -2.88 -24.96 24.05
CA GLY A 47 -3.98 -25.74 24.60
C GLY A 47 -5.14 -25.75 23.59
N PRO A 48 -5.86 -26.86 23.41
CA PRO A 48 -6.95 -26.91 22.43
C PRO A 48 -7.91 -25.74 22.68
N GLY A 49 -8.15 -24.93 21.65
CA GLY A 49 -9.13 -23.84 21.70
C GLY A 49 -8.59 -22.43 22.00
N VAL A 50 -7.28 -22.15 21.87
CA VAL A 50 -6.79 -20.75 21.93
C VAL A 50 -7.26 -19.96 20.72
N ASP A 51 -7.96 -18.85 20.98
CA ASP A 51 -8.53 -17.95 19.97
C ASP A 51 -8.29 -16.47 20.31
N LEU A 52 -8.82 -15.57 19.47
CA LEU A 52 -8.66 -14.13 19.68
C LEU A 52 -9.28 -13.67 21.02
N GLU A 53 -10.41 -14.26 21.43
CA GLU A 53 -11.07 -13.90 22.70
C GLU A 53 -10.24 -14.31 23.92
N THR A 54 -9.61 -15.48 23.86
CA THR A 54 -8.65 -15.94 24.88
C THR A 54 -7.56 -14.89 25.11
N HIS A 55 -6.98 -14.36 24.02
CA HIS A 55 -5.94 -13.34 24.07
C HIS A 55 -6.49 -12.00 24.61
N ILE A 56 -7.71 -11.61 24.25
CA ILE A 56 -8.34 -10.40 24.78
C ILE A 56 -8.58 -10.53 26.29
N GLU A 57 -9.12 -11.64 26.76
CA GLU A 57 -9.41 -11.87 28.18
C GLU A 57 -8.14 -11.90 29.05
N GLU A 58 -7.02 -12.37 28.51
CA GLU A 58 -5.72 -12.27 29.16
C GLU A 58 -5.29 -10.83 29.39
N LEU A 59 -5.42 -9.98 28.37
CA LEU A 59 -5.10 -8.56 28.47
C LEU A 59 -6.06 -7.82 29.39
N VAL A 60 -7.36 -8.10 29.35
CA VAL A 60 -8.34 -7.54 30.29
C VAL A 60 -7.95 -7.87 31.73
N ARG A 61 -7.65 -9.14 32.01
CA ARG A 61 -7.20 -9.58 33.35
C ARG A 61 -5.90 -8.91 33.77
N LEU A 62 -4.99 -8.63 32.83
CA LEU A 62 -3.76 -7.89 33.12
C LEU A 62 -4.04 -6.42 33.45
N ILE A 63 -4.85 -5.73 32.62
CA ILE A 63 -5.27 -4.34 32.84
C ILE A 63 -5.93 -4.18 34.23
N ASP A 64 -6.78 -5.13 34.61
CA ASP A 64 -7.48 -5.11 35.90
C ASP A 64 -6.52 -5.23 37.10
N ARG A 65 -5.35 -5.87 36.94
CA ARG A 65 -4.32 -6.01 37.98
C ARG A 65 -3.30 -4.88 38.00
N VAL A 66 -3.13 -4.15 36.91
CA VAL A 66 -2.19 -3.02 36.86
C VAL A 66 -2.76 -1.87 37.69
N GLU A 67 -2.06 -1.49 38.75
CA GLU A 67 -2.46 -0.35 39.58
C GLU A 67 -2.24 0.98 38.83
N GLY A 68 -3.13 1.97 38.97
CA GLY A 68 -3.00 3.30 38.35
C GLY A 68 -3.99 3.56 37.19
N GLN A 69 -4.10 4.84 36.81
CA GLN A 69 -5.10 5.32 35.85
C GLN A 69 -4.53 5.55 34.42
N ASP A 70 -3.21 5.46 34.23
CA ASP A 70 -2.56 5.78 32.95
C ASP A 70 -1.97 4.51 32.28
N VAL A 71 -2.83 3.62 31.78
CA VAL A 71 -2.37 2.45 31.02
C VAL A 71 -2.20 2.84 29.55
N VAL A 72 -1.05 2.51 28.97
CA VAL A 72 -0.76 2.60 27.54
C VAL A 72 -0.67 1.18 26.99
N LEU A 73 -1.55 0.84 26.06
CA LEU A 73 -1.50 -0.45 25.37
C LEU A 73 -0.72 -0.30 24.08
N VAL A 74 0.27 -1.17 23.87
CA VAL A 74 1.12 -1.17 22.68
C VAL A 74 0.93 -2.50 21.97
N GLY A 75 0.43 -2.47 20.75
CA GLY A 75 0.24 -3.66 19.91
C GLY A 75 1.12 -3.58 18.68
N HIS A 76 1.96 -4.59 18.46
CA HIS A 76 2.71 -4.78 17.21
C HIS A 76 2.04 -5.85 16.36
N CYS A 77 1.86 -5.59 15.06
CA CYS A 77 1.27 -6.54 14.11
C CYS A 77 -0.02 -7.16 14.69
N TYR A 78 -0.18 -8.49 14.71
CA TYR A 78 -1.32 -9.19 15.32
C TYR A 78 -1.66 -8.71 16.74
N GLY A 79 -0.66 -8.34 17.55
CA GLY A 79 -0.87 -7.89 18.92
C GLY A 79 -1.83 -6.72 19.06
N ILE A 80 -2.08 -5.96 17.98
CA ILE A 80 -3.05 -4.87 18.00
C ILE A 80 -4.50 -5.35 18.12
N HIS A 81 -4.85 -6.52 17.60
CA HIS A 81 -6.21 -7.07 17.67
C HIS A 81 -6.65 -7.32 19.12
N PRO A 82 -5.93 -8.12 19.93
CA PRO A 82 -6.31 -8.30 21.31
C PRO A 82 -6.16 -7.01 22.13
N VAL A 83 -5.21 -6.12 21.79
CA VAL A 83 -5.10 -4.80 22.42
C VAL A 83 -6.36 -3.98 22.23
N ARG A 84 -6.90 -3.87 21.01
CA ARG A 84 -8.14 -3.13 20.75
C ARG A 84 -9.33 -3.76 21.46
N GLY A 85 -9.47 -5.08 21.42
CA GLY A 85 -10.56 -5.77 22.12
C GLY A 85 -10.52 -5.54 23.63
N ALA A 86 -9.32 -5.55 24.23
CA ALA A 86 -9.16 -5.29 25.67
C ALA A 86 -9.40 -3.82 26.01
N ALA A 87 -8.92 -2.90 25.17
CA ALA A 87 -9.15 -1.47 25.31
C ALA A 87 -10.63 -1.10 25.23
N ASP A 88 -11.37 -1.73 24.32
CA ASP A 88 -12.82 -1.51 24.18
C ASP A 88 -13.58 -1.90 25.45
N ARG A 89 -13.16 -2.99 26.12
CA ARG A 89 -13.76 -3.49 27.36
C ARG A 89 -13.33 -2.76 28.63
N ARG A 90 -12.26 -1.96 28.56
CA ARG A 90 -11.65 -1.25 29.70
C ARG A 90 -11.26 0.18 29.31
N SER A 91 -12.07 0.83 28.48
CA SER A 91 -11.75 2.14 27.92
C SER A 91 -11.46 3.19 29.00
N GLU A 92 -12.12 3.09 30.15
CA GLU A 92 -11.90 3.93 31.33
C GLU A 92 -10.52 3.81 31.98
N ARG A 93 -9.78 2.74 31.67
CA ARG A 93 -8.42 2.49 32.19
C ARG A 93 -7.32 2.89 31.20
N ILE A 94 -7.67 3.07 29.93
CA ILE A 94 -6.70 3.25 28.85
C ILE A 94 -6.51 4.73 28.55
N SER A 95 -5.28 5.19 28.69
CA SER A 95 -4.88 6.56 28.35
C SER A 95 -4.52 6.71 26.86
N ARG A 96 -4.01 5.64 26.24
CA ARG A 96 -3.63 5.62 24.83
C ARG A 96 -3.42 4.21 24.29
N ILE A 97 -3.70 4.04 23.00
CA ILE A 97 -3.31 2.86 22.22
C ILE A 97 -2.17 3.24 21.26
N VAL A 98 -1.13 2.43 21.19
CA VAL A 98 -0.02 2.59 20.24
C VAL A 98 0.03 1.38 19.30
N ASN A 99 -0.16 1.65 18.01
CA ASN A 99 -0.10 0.67 16.92
C ASN A 99 1.33 0.71 16.36
N VAL A 100 2.09 -0.37 16.56
CA VAL A 100 3.47 -0.46 16.09
C VAL A 100 3.50 -1.23 14.77
N ASP A 101 3.80 -0.48 13.71
CA ASP A 101 3.89 -0.93 12.32
C ASP A 101 2.71 -1.77 11.85
N VAL A 102 1.51 -1.26 12.13
CA VAL A 102 0.25 -1.92 11.82
C VAL A 102 -0.85 -0.88 11.63
N GLY A 103 -1.78 -1.16 10.72
CA GLY A 103 -3.02 -0.39 10.58
C GLY A 103 -3.94 -0.56 11.78
N ILE A 104 -4.99 0.25 11.84
CA ILE A 104 -5.96 0.25 12.95
C ILE A 104 -7.13 -0.68 12.56
N PRO A 105 -7.26 -1.90 13.13
CA PRO A 105 -8.29 -2.86 12.70
C PRO A 105 -9.69 -2.47 13.20
N GLU A 106 -10.70 -2.52 12.34
CA GLU A 106 -12.08 -2.14 12.68
C GLU A 106 -12.91 -3.29 13.28
N ASP A 107 -14.15 -3.01 13.70
CA ASP A 107 -15.08 -4.07 14.10
C ASP A 107 -15.33 -5.02 12.92
N GLY A 108 -15.26 -6.32 13.20
CA GLY A 108 -15.39 -7.36 12.20
C GLY A 108 -14.11 -7.69 11.43
N ASP A 109 -13.01 -6.97 11.63
CA ASP A 109 -11.74 -7.29 10.97
C ASP A 109 -11.07 -8.52 11.60
N PRO A 110 -10.81 -9.59 10.84
CA PRO A 110 -9.92 -10.66 11.29
C PRO A 110 -8.46 -10.21 11.19
N ALA A 111 -7.59 -10.71 12.06
CA ALA A 111 -6.16 -10.39 12.01
C ALA A 111 -5.47 -10.92 10.74
N LEU A 112 -6.08 -11.87 10.04
CA LEU A 112 -5.65 -12.32 8.72
C LEU A 112 -5.46 -11.17 7.72
N LYS A 113 -6.21 -10.07 7.84
CA LYS A 113 -6.03 -8.87 6.99
C LYS A 113 -4.64 -8.24 7.13
N LEU A 114 -3.95 -8.47 8.26
CA LEU A 114 -2.62 -7.93 8.52
C LEU A 114 -1.49 -8.78 7.92
N VAL A 115 -1.76 -10.02 7.51
CA VAL A 115 -0.77 -10.86 6.83
C VAL A 115 -0.51 -10.21 5.47
N PRO A 116 0.70 -9.71 5.17
CA PRO A 116 0.90 -8.90 3.98
C PRO A 116 0.89 -9.78 2.73
N ASP A 117 1.56 -10.94 2.77
CA ASP A 117 1.68 -11.85 1.64
C ASP A 117 0.39 -12.67 1.36
N GLN A 118 -0.03 -12.70 0.09
CA GLN A 118 -1.25 -13.38 -0.34
C GLN A 118 -1.15 -14.91 -0.23
N THR A 119 0.01 -15.50 -0.51
CA THR A 119 0.23 -16.95 -0.42
C THR A 119 0.13 -17.40 1.04
N ASP A 120 0.68 -16.62 1.97
CA ASP A 120 0.53 -16.93 3.40
C ASP A 120 -0.92 -16.75 3.88
N ARG A 121 -1.69 -15.77 3.38
CA ARG A 121 -3.14 -15.68 3.66
C ARG A 121 -3.91 -16.91 3.20
N GLU A 122 -3.66 -17.34 1.97
CA GLU A 122 -4.31 -18.53 1.39
C GLU A 122 -3.92 -19.79 2.16
N ARG A 123 -2.67 -19.89 2.60
CA ARG A 123 -2.19 -20.97 3.47
C ARG A 123 -2.94 -21.00 4.80
N VAL A 124 -3.14 -19.85 5.46
CA VAL A 124 -3.96 -19.76 6.68
C VAL A 124 -5.38 -20.27 6.42
N LEU A 125 -6.02 -19.80 5.35
CA LEU A 125 -7.39 -20.21 5.01
C LEU A 125 -7.49 -21.70 4.66
N SER A 126 -6.50 -22.27 3.98
CA SER A 126 -6.45 -23.70 3.67
C SER A 126 -6.34 -24.53 4.94
N LEU A 127 -5.37 -24.20 5.80
CA LEU A 127 -5.17 -24.92 7.06
C LEU A 127 -6.40 -24.81 7.96
N ALA A 128 -7.04 -23.65 8.03
CA ALA A 128 -8.25 -23.47 8.84
C ALA A 128 -9.48 -24.24 8.31
N ARG A 129 -9.51 -24.60 7.01
CA ARG A 129 -10.53 -25.49 6.44
C ARG A 129 -10.26 -26.95 6.77
N GLU A 130 -9.00 -27.34 6.85
CA GLU A 130 -8.58 -28.69 7.19
C GLU A 130 -8.76 -28.97 8.69
N ASP A 131 -8.31 -28.04 9.54
CA ASP A 131 -8.48 -28.06 10.98
C ASP A 131 -8.65 -26.63 11.50
N SER A 132 -9.89 -26.26 11.83
CA SER A 132 -10.21 -24.92 12.34
C SER A 132 -9.54 -24.60 13.69
N ALA A 133 -9.17 -25.62 14.47
CA ALA A 133 -8.48 -25.47 15.75
C ALA A 133 -6.96 -25.66 15.62
N GLY A 134 -6.46 -25.84 14.40
CA GLY A 134 -5.05 -26.08 14.11
C GLY A 134 -4.17 -24.85 14.32
N THR A 135 -2.90 -25.00 13.93
CA THR A 135 -1.91 -23.93 14.02
C THR A 135 -1.26 -23.69 12.66
N LEU A 136 -0.90 -22.43 12.40
CA LEU A 136 0.02 -22.05 11.33
C LEU A 136 1.46 -22.28 11.83
N PRO A 137 2.28 -23.08 11.13
CA PRO A 137 3.68 -23.29 11.51
C PRO A 137 4.48 -21.99 11.60
N ALA A 138 5.50 -21.99 12.46
CA ALA A 138 6.42 -20.87 12.57
C ALA A 138 7.22 -20.64 11.26
N PRO A 139 7.56 -19.39 10.90
CA PRO A 139 8.32 -19.08 9.69
C PRO A 139 9.77 -19.58 9.77
N THR A 140 10.33 -20.06 8.65
CA THR A 140 11.79 -20.20 8.52
C THR A 140 12.48 -18.84 8.41
N VAL A 141 13.82 -18.84 8.46
CA VAL A 141 14.61 -17.61 8.33
C VAL A 141 14.35 -16.87 7.01
N GLU A 142 14.12 -17.61 5.92
CA GLU A 142 13.79 -17.06 4.60
C GLU A 142 12.35 -16.55 4.51
N GLU A 143 11.44 -17.13 5.29
CA GLU A 143 10.02 -16.79 5.25
C GLU A 143 9.70 -15.50 6.00
N TRP A 144 10.55 -15.04 6.94
CA TRP A 144 10.31 -13.80 7.69
C TRP A 144 10.07 -12.57 6.81
N GLN A 145 10.75 -12.49 5.65
CA GLN A 145 10.55 -11.39 4.70
C GLN A 145 9.11 -11.31 4.15
N ARG A 146 8.34 -12.42 4.19
CA ARG A 146 6.92 -12.44 3.80
C ARG A 146 5.99 -11.95 4.90
N TRP A 147 6.48 -11.87 6.15
CA TRP A 147 5.74 -11.34 7.29
C TRP A 147 6.00 -9.86 7.54
N GLY A 148 7.11 -9.33 7.02
CA GLY A 148 7.48 -7.92 7.07
C GLY A 148 8.94 -7.72 6.70
N SER A 149 9.31 -6.49 6.36
CA SER A 149 10.68 -6.12 6.06
C SER A 149 11.60 -6.40 7.25
N VAL A 150 12.66 -7.18 7.04
CA VAL A 150 13.70 -7.44 8.06
C VAL A 150 14.78 -6.35 8.08
N ALA A 151 14.59 -5.24 7.35
CA ALA A 151 15.55 -4.15 7.28
C ALA A 151 15.92 -3.63 8.68
N GLY A 152 17.21 -3.41 8.91
CA GLY A 152 17.74 -2.96 10.19
C GLY A 152 17.89 -4.05 11.26
N LEU A 153 17.40 -5.29 11.04
CA LEU A 153 17.65 -6.38 11.98
C LEU A 153 19.10 -6.86 11.91
N PRO A 154 19.82 -6.91 13.05
CA PRO A 154 21.07 -7.67 13.15
C PRO A 154 20.86 -9.15 12.83
N ALA A 155 21.87 -9.81 12.25
CA ALA A 155 21.76 -11.22 11.86
C ALA A 155 21.47 -12.15 13.05
N ASP A 156 22.02 -11.85 14.23
CA ASP A 156 21.74 -12.57 15.46
C ASP A 156 20.32 -12.31 15.99
N ALA A 157 19.78 -11.10 15.78
CA ALA A 157 18.38 -10.80 16.10
C ALA A 157 17.41 -11.57 15.19
N LEU A 158 17.70 -11.66 13.89
CA LEU A 158 16.92 -12.47 12.95
C LEU A 158 17.01 -13.97 13.29
N ALA A 159 18.19 -14.47 13.64
CA ALA A 159 18.36 -15.85 14.08
C ALA A 159 17.53 -16.14 15.35
N ARG A 160 17.57 -15.24 16.34
CA ARG A 160 16.74 -15.33 17.56
C ARG A 160 15.24 -15.29 17.25
N LEU A 161 14.84 -14.47 16.27
CA LEU A 161 13.45 -14.39 15.81
C LEU A 161 12.96 -15.72 15.26
N THR A 162 13.76 -16.39 14.43
CA THR A 162 13.46 -17.75 13.94
C THR A 162 13.49 -18.79 15.06
N GLU A 163 14.51 -18.79 15.92
CA GLU A 163 14.67 -19.81 16.97
C GLU A 163 13.55 -19.77 18.01
N GLN A 164 13.05 -18.59 18.34
CA GLN A 164 12.01 -18.39 19.37
C GLN A 164 10.61 -18.24 18.78
N ALA A 165 10.44 -18.51 17.48
CA ALA A 165 9.17 -18.42 16.81
C ALA A 165 8.20 -19.52 17.28
N ALA A 166 6.94 -19.15 17.52
CA ALA A 166 5.89 -20.07 17.91
C ALA A 166 4.94 -20.38 16.73
N PRO A 167 4.38 -21.59 16.64
CA PRO A 167 3.20 -21.83 15.80
C PRO A 167 2.05 -20.90 16.23
N GLN A 168 1.33 -20.32 15.27
CA GLN A 168 0.22 -19.41 15.55
C GLN A 168 -1.12 -20.16 15.55
N PRO A 169 -1.94 -20.11 16.62
CA PRO A 169 -3.28 -20.69 16.60
C PRO A 169 -4.17 -20.06 15.52
N LEU A 170 -4.74 -20.85 14.60
CA LEU A 170 -5.51 -20.32 13.46
C LEU A 170 -6.74 -19.49 13.85
N PRO A 171 -7.49 -19.80 14.93
CA PRO A 171 -8.61 -18.97 15.36
C PRO A 171 -8.20 -17.53 15.71
N THR A 172 -6.97 -17.31 16.18
CA THR A 172 -6.47 -15.95 16.47
C THR A 172 -6.34 -15.07 15.22
N LEU A 173 -6.12 -15.69 14.05
CA LEU A 173 -6.01 -14.97 12.77
C LEU A 173 -7.35 -14.85 12.05
N THR A 174 -8.19 -15.88 12.14
CA THR A 174 -9.41 -16.00 11.32
C THR A 174 -10.66 -15.45 12.00
N GLN A 175 -10.69 -15.39 13.34
CA GLN A 175 -11.83 -14.86 14.06
C GLN A 175 -11.95 -13.33 13.89
N PRO A 176 -13.14 -12.82 13.54
CA PRO A 176 -13.40 -11.39 13.49
C PRO A 176 -13.25 -10.73 14.87
N LEU A 177 -12.56 -9.59 14.93
CA LEU A 177 -12.57 -8.73 16.11
C LEU A 177 -13.99 -8.22 16.38
N ARG A 178 -14.39 -8.15 17.66
CA ARG A 178 -15.67 -7.60 18.09
C ARG A 178 -15.48 -6.41 19.02
N LEU A 179 -15.98 -5.25 18.62
CA LEU A 179 -15.86 -3.98 19.33
C LEU A 179 -17.25 -3.38 19.59
N SER A 180 -17.47 -2.85 20.79
CA SER A 180 -18.68 -2.09 21.14
C SER A 180 -18.66 -0.66 20.58
N GLY A 181 -17.48 -0.17 20.21
CA GLY A 181 -17.24 1.20 19.73
C GLY A 181 -16.56 2.09 20.77
N ALA A 182 -16.47 1.66 22.03
CA ALA A 182 -15.82 2.42 23.11
C ALA A 182 -14.35 2.73 22.81
N VAL A 183 -13.66 1.83 22.09
CA VAL A 183 -12.26 2.03 21.69
C VAL A 183 -12.05 3.18 20.69
N ALA A 184 -13.10 3.63 19.98
CA ALA A 184 -12.98 4.71 19.00
C ALA A 184 -12.71 6.08 19.65
N GLU A 185 -13.13 6.27 20.90
CA GLU A 185 -12.93 7.52 21.65
C GLU A 185 -11.51 7.61 22.27
N LEU A 186 -10.74 6.52 22.21
CA LEU A 186 -9.43 6.46 22.84
C LEU A 186 -8.36 7.14 21.99
N PRO A 187 -7.52 8.01 22.58
CA PRO A 187 -6.38 8.58 21.87
C PRO A 187 -5.47 7.47 21.33
N THR A 188 -5.05 7.63 20.08
CA THR A 188 -4.34 6.59 19.35
C THR A 188 -3.07 7.14 18.71
N THR A 189 -2.02 6.33 18.69
CA THR A 189 -0.76 6.66 18.01
C THR A 189 -0.39 5.54 17.04
N GLY A 190 0.00 5.88 15.82
CA GLY A 190 0.66 4.97 14.89
C GLY A 190 2.18 5.17 14.90
N VAL A 191 2.95 4.09 14.96
CA VAL A 191 4.39 4.10 14.74
C VAL A 191 4.66 3.41 13.41
N LEU A 192 5.09 4.18 12.42
CA LEU A 192 5.24 3.76 11.02
C LEU A 192 6.71 3.41 10.75
N CYS A 193 6.99 2.18 10.33
CA CYS A 193 8.34 1.74 10.00
C CYS A 193 8.60 1.95 8.50
N THR A 194 9.38 2.97 8.16
CA THR A 194 9.53 3.44 6.77
C THR A 194 10.24 2.45 5.86
N ALA A 195 11.15 1.64 6.40
CA ALA A 195 11.77 0.55 5.62
C ALA A 195 10.84 -0.67 5.47
N ASN A 196 9.68 -0.67 6.12
CA ASN A 196 8.56 -1.59 5.86
C ASN A 196 7.47 -0.99 4.95
N GLY A 197 7.69 0.21 4.40
CA GLY A 197 6.80 0.84 3.42
C GLY A 197 5.66 1.68 3.98
N SER A 198 5.62 1.90 5.30
CA SER A 198 4.66 2.79 5.95
C SER A 198 5.30 4.15 6.28
N SER A 199 4.62 5.26 5.99
CA SER A 199 5.11 6.62 6.28
C SER A 199 3.95 7.58 6.51
N ILE A 200 4.23 8.70 7.18
CA ILE A 200 3.29 9.81 7.36
C ILE A 200 2.80 10.29 6.00
N ALA A 201 3.68 10.38 5.00
CA ALA A 201 3.30 10.77 3.64
C ALA A 201 2.31 9.77 3.01
N VAL A 202 2.47 8.47 3.25
CA VAL A 202 1.49 7.45 2.81
C VAL A 202 0.15 7.62 3.53
N VAL A 203 0.17 7.88 4.84
CA VAL A 203 -1.07 8.16 5.60
C VAL A 203 -1.75 9.42 5.07
N GLU A 204 -1.00 10.52 4.87
CA GLU A 204 -1.52 11.77 4.31
C GLU A 204 -2.11 11.57 2.92
N ALA A 205 -1.48 10.75 2.08
CA ALA A 205 -2.04 10.38 0.77
C ALA A 205 -3.35 9.59 0.89
N MET A 206 -3.45 8.63 1.82
CA MET A 206 -4.67 7.87 2.08
C MET A 206 -5.81 8.77 2.58
N VAL A 207 -5.53 9.65 3.54
CA VAL A 207 -6.51 10.67 3.99
C VAL A 207 -6.88 11.59 2.83
N GLY A 208 -5.90 11.99 2.01
CA GLY A 208 -6.05 12.81 0.81
C GLY A 208 -7.01 12.23 -0.25
N LEU A 209 -7.19 10.90 -0.29
CA LEU A 209 -8.18 10.25 -1.17
C LEU A 209 -9.63 10.52 -0.76
N GLY A 210 -9.88 10.99 0.47
CA GLY A 210 -11.21 11.36 0.93
C GLY A 210 -12.11 10.17 1.31
N ASP A 211 -11.57 8.95 1.43
CA ASP A 211 -12.33 7.82 1.96
C ASP A 211 -12.68 8.07 3.44
N PRO A 212 -13.96 7.98 3.85
CA PRO A 212 -14.37 8.13 5.24
C PRO A 212 -13.59 7.24 6.22
N ALA A 213 -13.22 6.02 5.83
CA ALA A 213 -12.46 5.11 6.68
C ALA A 213 -11.07 5.68 7.02
N PHE A 214 -10.43 6.36 6.07
CA PHE A 214 -9.13 7.00 6.31
C PHE A 214 -9.26 8.37 6.98
N GLN A 215 -10.40 9.06 6.90
CA GLN A 215 -10.56 10.36 7.58
C GLN A 215 -10.39 10.26 9.11
N ALA A 216 -10.73 9.13 9.72
CA ALA A 216 -10.51 8.89 11.15
C ALA A 216 -9.01 9.01 11.55
N LEU A 217 -8.08 8.78 10.61
CA LEU A 217 -6.64 8.96 10.84
C LEU A 217 -6.25 10.43 11.04
N ALA A 218 -7.12 11.37 10.66
CA ALA A 218 -6.91 12.81 10.85
C ALA A 218 -7.61 13.38 12.09
N ASP A 219 -8.21 12.52 12.93
CA ASP A 219 -8.85 12.95 14.17
C ASP A 219 -7.83 13.53 15.17
N GLN A 220 -8.27 14.49 15.99
CA GLN A 220 -7.39 15.22 16.92
C GLN A 220 -6.69 14.31 17.95
N GLY A 221 -7.28 13.15 18.27
CA GLY A 221 -6.72 12.16 19.18
C GLY A 221 -5.67 11.24 18.53
N VAL A 222 -5.53 11.28 17.20
CA VAL A 222 -4.64 10.42 16.41
C VAL A 222 -3.33 11.13 16.13
N THR A 223 -2.23 10.43 16.34
CA THR A 223 -0.86 10.94 16.14
C THR A 223 0.02 9.90 15.47
N PHE A 224 1.09 10.32 14.80
CA PHE A 224 2.01 9.43 14.11
C PHE A 224 3.47 9.73 14.44
N PHE A 225 4.28 8.68 14.45
CA PHE A 225 5.74 8.73 14.45
C PHE A 225 6.27 7.86 13.32
N GLU A 226 7.46 8.18 12.83
CA GLU A 226 8.19 7.33 11.88
C GLU A 226 9.46 6.79 12.54
N LEU A 227 9.81 5.56 12.17
CA LEU A 227 11.09 4.93 12.48
C LEU A 227 11.73 4.41 11.20
N GLY A 228 13.02 4.67 11.03
CA GLY A 228 13.82 4.31 9.84
C GLY A 228 14.17 2.83 9.73
N THR A 229 13.26 1.93 10.11
CA THR A 229 13.53 0.49 10.25
C THR A 229 12.44 -0.37 9.61
N GLY A 230 12.66 -1.68 9.58
CA GLY A 230 11.70 -2.69 9.14
C GLY A 230 10.63 -3.03 10.19
N HIS A 231 9.95 -4.16 10.01
CA HIS A 231 8.73 -4.52 10.74
C HIS A 231 8.93 -4.82 12.25
N TRP A 232 10.18 -5.02 12.70
CA TRP A 232 10.49 -5.36 14.10
C TRP A 232 11.35 -4.26 14.78
N PRO A 233 10.78 -3.06 15.02
CA PRO A 233 11.51 -1.94 15.64
C PRO A 233 11.97 -2.24 17.08
N MET A 234 11.32 -3.17 17.78
CA MET A 234 11.73 -3.60 19.12
C MET A 234 13.07 -4.35 19.14
N LEU A 235 13.52 -4.87 17.99
CA LEU A 235 14.81 -5.55 17.83
C LEU A 235 15.82 -4.73 17.04
N SER A 236 15.36 -3.93 16.08
CA SER A 236 16.23 -3.15 15.18
C SER A 236 16.50 -1.72 15.67
N ALA A 237 15.55 -1.11 16.37
CA ALA A 237 15.64 0.28 16.86
C ALA A 237 15.05 0.45 18.28
N PRO A 238 15.42 -0.39 19.27
CA PRO A 238 14.76 -0.42 20.58
C PRO A 238 14.83 0.91 21.33
N ARG A 239 15.96 1.63 21.26
CA ARG A 239 16.13 2.92 21.94
C ARG A 239 15.24 4.01 21.36
N GLU A 240 15.15 4.08 20.04
CA GLU A 240 14.28 5.03 19.34
C GLU A 240 12.81 4.72 19.62
N LEU A 241 12.45 3.42 19.64
CA LEU A 241 11.10 3.00 19.99
C LEU A 241 10.74 3.38 21.43
N VAL A 242 11.67 3.27 22.40
CA VAL A 242 11.43 3.76 23.77
C VAL A 242 11.11 5.25 23.81
N ASP A 243 11.88 6.10 23.11
CA ASP A 243 11.60 7.55 23.03
C ASP A 243 10.21 7.80 22.43
N VAL A 244 9.90 7.12 21.32
CA VAL A 244 8.59 7.22 20.65
C VAL A 244 7.45 6.82 21.58
N LEU A 245 7.55 5.71 22.31
CA LEU A 245 6.51 5.25 23.23
C LEU A 245 6.28 6.23 24.39
N LEU A 246 7.35 6.82 24.94
CA LEU A 246 7.24 7.83 25.99
C LEU A 246 6.58 9.12 25.48
N ARG A 247 6.94 9.56 24.26
CA ARG A 247 6.34 10.73 23.62
C ARG A 247 4.88 10.49 23.23
N ALA A 248 4.56 9.31 22.72
CA ALA A 248 3.20 8.89 22.42
C ALA A 248 2.35 8.91 23.69
N ALA A 249 2.82 8.33 24.80
CA ALA A 249 2.13 8.38 26.09
C ALA A 249 1.84 9.81 26.57
N ALA A 250 2.72 10.77 26.24
CA ALA A 250 2.52 12.20 26.51
C ALA A 250 1.62 12.92 25.48
N GLY A 251 0.99 12.20 24.55
CA GLY A 251 0.12 12.75 23.51
C GLY A 251 0.83 13.51 22.38
N LYS A 252 2.13 13.32 22.25
CA LYS A 252 2.94 13.94 21.18
C LYS A 252 2.90 13.08 19.91
N GLY A 253 3.24 13.69 18.79
CA GLY A 253 3.40 13.05 17.48
C GLY A 253 2.90 13.97 16.37
N HIS A 254 3.15 13.59 15.12
CA HIS A 254 2.62 14.27 13.94
C HIS A 254 1.10 14.08 13.87
N ARG A 255 0.35 15.11 13.51
CA ARG A 255 -1.08 14.99 13.25
C ARG A 255 -1.32 15.23 11.77
N VAL A 256 -2.00 14.28 11.14
CA VAL A 256 -2.43 14.44 9.76
C VAL A 256 -3.60 15.40 9.74
N ALA A 257 -3.56 16.38 8.85
CA ALA A 257 -4.65 17.33 8.70
C ALA A 257 -5.84 16.65 8.00
N ALA A 258 -7.05 16.86 8.53
CA ALA A 258 -8.26 16.47 7.82
C ALA A 258 -8.31 17.21 6.47
N VAL A 259 -8.77 16.52 5.43
CA VAL A 259 -8.88 17.11 4.09
C VAL A 259 -9.96 18.20 4.12
N ARG A 260 -9.52 19.46 4.19
CA ARG A 260 -10.38 20.65 4.09
C ARG A 260 -10.47 21.20 2.67
N GLU A 261 -9.51 20.84 1.83
CA GLU A 261 -9.45 21.20 0.42
C GLU A 261 -9.92 20.04 -0.47
N GLN A 262 -10.23 20.33 -1.73
CA GLN A 262 -10.60 19.27 -2.68
C GLN A 262 -9.45 18.24 -2.82
N PRO A 263 -9.74 16.93 -2.72
CA PRO A 263 -8.76 15.87 -2.98
C PRO A 263 -7.96 16.11 -4.25
N THR A 264 -6.65 15.86 -4.23
CA THR A 264 -5.74 16.18 -5.35
C THR A 264 -6.20 15.56 -6.66
N HIS A 265 -6.61 14.29 -6.61
CA HIS A 265 -7.14 13.56 -7.77
C HIS A 265 -8.45 14.12 -8.36
N LEU A 266 -9.14 15.01 -7.64
CA LEU A 266 -10.33 15.73 -8.11
C LEU A 266 -10.05 17.17 -8.54
N ARG A 267 -8.80 17.65 -8.40
CA ARG A 267 -8.42 18.97 -8.91
C ARG A 267 -8.42 18.97 -10.44
N PRO A 268 -8.63 20.13 -11.09
CA PRO A 268 -8.65 20.21 -12.54
C PRO A 268 -7.36 19.67 -13.18
N PHE A 269 -7.49 19.06 -14.35
CA PHE A 269 -6.33 18.71 -15.18
C PHE A 269 -5.57 19.98 -15.53
N LEU A 270 -4.23 19.93 -15.50
CA LEU A 270 -3.42 21.11 -15.76
C LEU A 270 -3.75 21.76 -17.11
N MET A 271 -3.96 20.99 -18.19
CA MET A 271 -4.16 21.53 -19.54
C MET A 271 -5.58 22.01 -19.77
N ASP A 272 -5.73 23.12 -20.49
CA ASP A 272 -7.02 23.53 -21.05
C ASP A 272 -7.27 22.73 -22.34
N VAL A 273 -8.30 21.89 -22.32
CA VAL A 273 -8.61 20.94 -23.38
C VAL A 273 -10.08 21.05 -23.74
N LYS A 274 -10.38 21.06 -25.05
CA LYS A 274 -11.76 21.05 -25.55
C LYS A 274 -12.49 19.84 -25.00
N GLU A 275 -13.58 20.09 -24.27
CA GLU A 275 -14.46 19.04 -23.77
C GLU A 275 -15.05 18.25 -24.95
N ARG A 276 -15.02 16.92 -24.82
CA ARG A 276 -15.56 15.98 -25.82
C ARG A 276 -16.52 15.00 -25.14
N PRO A 277 -17.61 14.59 -25.81
CA PRO A 277 -18.50 13.55 -25.29
C PRO A 277 -17.72 12.28 -24.95
N ARG A 278 -18.14 11.63 -23.86
CA ARG A 278 -17.62 10.31 -23.46
C ARG A 278 -18.60 9.22 -23.90
N GLU A 279 -18.10 8.14 -24.48
CA GLU A 279 -18.88 6.95 -24.79
C GLU A 279 -18.44 5.79 -23.92
N ARG A 280 -19.31 5.34 -23.01
CA ARG A 280 -18.99 4.32 -21.99
C ARG A 280 -19.51 2.95 -22.40
N THR A 281 -18.60 1.97 -22.43
CA THR A 281 -18.89 0.55 -22.65
C THR A 281 -18.18 -0.28 -21.58
N GLY A 282 -18.94 -0.77 -20.59
CA GLY A 282 -18.38 -1.51 -19.47
C GLY A 282 -17.37 -0.70 -18.66
N ARG A 283 -16.10 -1.13 -18.69
CA ARG A 283 -14.97 -0.51 -17.97
C ARG A 283 -14.23 0.56 -18.78
N VAL A 284 -14.64 0.78 -20.03
CA VAL A 284 -13.96 1.65 -21.00
C VAL A 284 -14.80 2.88 -21.28
N ASP A 285 -14.16 4.04 -21.30
CA ASP A 285 -14.74 5.25 -21.84
C ASP A 285 -13.89 5.74 -23.03
N LEU A 286 -14.53 5.96 -24.18
CA LEU A 286 -13.90 6.49 -25.38
C LEU A 286 -14.16 7.99 -25.52
N HIS A 287 -13.10 8.71 -25.86
CA HIS A 287 -13.12 10.10 -26.29
C HIS A 287 -12.64 10.15 -27.74
N LEU A 288 -13.56 10.40 -28.66
CA LEU A 288 -13.30 10.31 -30.10
C LEU A 288 -12.75 11.64 -30.66
N PRO A 289 -11.81 11.58 -31.61
CA PRO A 289 -11.36 12.75 -32.37
C PRO A 289 -12.42 13.16 -33.42
N ASP A 290 -12.31 14.39 -33.92
CA ASP A 290 -13.15 14.88 -35.02
C ASP A 290 -12.56 14.37 -36.35
N ALA A 291 -12.66 13.05 -36.61
CA ALA A 291 -12.07 12.40 -37.78
C ALA A 291 -13.01 11.36 -38.42
N GLU A 292 -12.87 11.17 -39.73
CA GLU A 292 -13.53 10.08 -40.45
C GLU A 292 -12.66 8.80 -40.41
N GLY A 293 -13.28 7.67 -40.09
CA GLY A 293 -12.64 6.35 -40.09
C GLY A 293 -11.85 6.02 -38.82
N PRO A 294 -11.23 4.82 -38.76
CA PRO A 294 -10.52 4.32 -37.59
C PRO A 294 -9.27 5.14 -37.26
N ARG A 295 -9.03 5.41 -35.98
CA ARG A 295 -7.88 6.18 -35.48
C ARG A 295 -7.08 5.40 -34.45
N PRO A 296 -5.75 5.63 -34.35
CA PRO A 296 -4.94 5.00 -33.29
C PRO A 296 -5.46 5.40 -31.90
N ALA A 297 -5.27 4.54 -30.90
CA ALA A 297 -5.78 4.77 -29.54
C ALA A 297 -4.66 4.91 -28.50
N VAL A 298 -4.91 5.75 -27.49
CA VAL A 298 -4.10 5.86 -26.27
C VAL A 298 -4.96 5.47 -25.07
N VAL A 299 -4.59 4.40 -24.38
CA VAL A 299 -5.31 3.85 -23.24
C VAL A 299 -4.61 4.26 -21.94
N PHE A 300 -5.27 5.08 -21.13
CA PHE A 300 -4.78 5.55 -19.84
C PHE A 300 -5.24 4.60 -18.72
N VAL A 301 -4.26 3.99 -18.05
CA VAL A 301 -4.43 3.02 -16.98
C VAL A 301 -4.03 3.67 -15.65
N HIS A 302 -4.98 3.80 -14.74
CA HIS A 302 -4.76 4.45 -13.45
C HIS A 302 -3.94 3.61 -12.47
N GLY A 303 -3.45 4.27 -11.41
CA GLY A 303 -2.82 3.60 -10.28
C GLY A 303 -3.81 3.11 -9.23
N GLY A 304 -3.31 2.59 -8.13
CA GLY A 304 -4.12 2.12 -7.01
C GLY A 304 -3.26 1.60 -5.85
N PRO A 305 -3.86 0.90 -4.88
CA PRO A 305 -5.27 0.54 -4.84
C PRO A 305 -6.20 1.72 -4.62
N VAL A 306 -7.40 1.68 -5.22
CA VAL A 306 -8.47 2.66 -4.99
C VAL A 306 -9.66 1.92 -4.38
N PRO A 307 -10.22 2.37 -3.24
CA PRO A 307 -11.34 1.68 -2.59
C PRO A 307 -12.50 1.39 -3.53
N ALA A 308 -13.13 0.21 -3.43
CA ALA A 308 -14.23 -0.19 -4.31
C ALA A 308 -15.44 0.76 -4.26
N GLY A 309 -15.64 1.41 -3.11
CA GLY A 309 -16.69 2.40 -2.87
C GLY A 309 -16.36 3.82 -3.34
N ALA A 310 -15.10 4.09 -3.75
CA ALA A 310 -14.68 5.45 -4.10
C ALA A 310 -15.44 5.98 -5.31
N ARG A 311 -15.96 7.20 -5.21
CA ARG A 311 -16.66 7.91 -6.29
C ARG A 311 -16.22 9.37 -6.31
N PRO A 312 -15.99 9.98 -7.50
CA PRO A 312 -15.98 9.35 -8.83
C PRO A 312 -14.87 8.30 -8.98
N THR A 313 -15.06 7.34 -9.89
CA THR A 313 -14.04 6.29 -10.16
C THR A 313 -12.82 6.88 -10.86
N PRO A 314 -11.64 6.24 -10.84
CA PRO A 314 -10.42 6.82 -11.42
C PRO A 314 -10.54 7.23 -12.89
N ARG A 315 -11.25 6.47 -13.73
CA ARG A 315 -11.52 6.84 -15.12
C ARG A 315 -12.31 8.15 -15.27
N ASP A 316 -13.02 8.57 -14.22
CA ASP A 316 -13.81 9.80 -14.17
C ASP A 316 -13.04 10.98 -13.55
N TRP A 317 -11.83 10.77 -13.04
CA TRP A 317 -11.04 11.85 -12.44
C TRP A 317 -10.63 12.87 -13.50
N PRO A 318 -10.61 14.18 -13.18
CA PRO A 318 -10.31 15.22 -14.16
C PRO A 318 -9.02 15.01 -14.94
N ALA A 319 -7.97 14.50 -14.30
CA ALA A 319 -6.69 14.20 -14.97
C ALA A 319 -6.84 13.15 -16.09
N PHE A 320 -7.50 12.02 -15.82
CA PHE A 320 -7.68 10.95 -16.82
C PHE A 320 -8.60 11.38 -17.96
N VAL A 321 -9.71 12.05 -17.63
CA VAL A 321 -10.61 12.63 -18.63
C VAL A 321 -9.86 13.65 -19.48
N GLY A 322 -9.05 14.53 -18.85
CA GLY A 322 -8.26 15.54 -19.51
C GLY A 322 -7.21 14.96 -20.46
N TYR A 323 -6.48 13.92 -20.04
CA TYR A 323 -5.54 13.19 -20.90
C TYR A 323 -6.22 12.55 -22.11
N ALA A 324 -7.37 11.88 -21.91
CA ALA A 324 -8.10 11.26 -23.00
C ALA A 324 -8.67 12.30 -23.99
N GLN A 325 -9.23 13.40 -23.49
CA GLN A 325 -9.68 14.50 -24.33
C GLN A 325 -8.49 15.17 -25.05
N TYR A 326 -7.32 15.22 -24.43
CA TYR A 326 -6.12 15.80 -25.04
C TYR A 326 -5.63 14.95 -26.20
N ALA A 327 -5.53 13.63 -26.03
CA ALA A 327 -5.24 12.70 -27.13
C ALA A 327 -6.27 12.82 -28.27
N ALA A 328 -7.55 12.95 -27.94
CA ALA A 328 -8.63 13.17 -28.90
C ALA A 328 -8.54 14.50 -29.64
N SER A 329 -8.10 15.57 -28.96
CA SER A 329 -7.84 16.86 -29.60
C SER A 329 -6.69 16.81 -30.61
N LEU A 330 -5.81 15.82 -30.49
CA LEU A 330 -4.66 15.58 -31.36
C LEU A 330 -4.91 14.45 -32.37
N GLY A 331 -6.16 14.01 -32.53
CA GLY A 331 -6.56 13.10 -33.60
C GLY A 331 -6.40 11.61 -33.30
N ALA A 332 -6.11 11.21 -32.05
CA ALA A 332 -6.17 9.81 -31.60
C ALA A 332 -7.47 9.53 -30.85
N VAL A 333 -7.84 8.26 -30.64
CA VAL A 333 -8.89 7.91 -29.67
C VAL A 333 -8.29 7.94 -28.27
N GLY A 334 -8.76 8.84 -27.42
CA GLY A 334 -8.40 8.84 -26.00
C GLY A 334 -9.27 7.86 -25.24
N VAL A 335 -8.66 7.02 -24.41
CA VAL A 335 -9.40 5.97 -23.69
C VAL A 335 -9.04 5.98 -22.21
N THR A 336 -10.04 6.06 -21.34
CA THR A 336 -9.84 5.81 -19.90
C THR A 336 -10.44 4.47 -19.53
N VAL A 337 -9.75 3.71 -18.67
CA VAL A 337 -10.23 2.40 -18.20
C VAL A 337 -10.36 2.37 -16.68
N ASP A 338 -11.22 1.50 -16.18
CA ASP A 338 -11.40 1.22 -14.75
C ASP A 338 -11.08 -0.24 -14.43
N HIS A 339 -10.41 -0.52 -13.33
CA HIS A 339 -10.01 -1.89 -12.95
C HIS A 339 -10.14 -2.17 -11.45
N ARG A 340 -10.25 -3.44 -11.07
CA ARG A 340 -10.49 -3.87 -9.68
C ARG A 340 -9.22 -3.92 -8.82
N LEU A 341 -8.31 -2.96 -8.98
CA LEU A 341 -7.18 -2.81 -8.05
C LEU A 341 -7.67 -2.06 -6.81
N HIS A 342 -8.41 -2.76 -5.95
CA HIS A 342 -8.98 -2.20 -4.72
C HIS A 342 -8.15 -2.49 -3.47
N GLU A 343 -7.17 -3.39 -3.59
CA GLU A 343 -6.24 -3.79 -2.55
C GLU A 343 -4.92 -4.25 -3.20
N LEU A 344 -3.82 -4.22 -2.45
CA LEU A 344 -2.48 -4.53 -2.97
C LEU A 344 -2.34 -5.96 -3.51
N THR A 345 -3.20 -6.88 -3.08
CA THR A 345 -3.20 -8.27 -3.56
C THR A 345 -4.02 -8.47 -4.84
N ALA A 346 -4.70 -7.43 -5.33
CA ALA A 346 -5.58 -7.54 -6.50
C ALA A 346 -4.91 -7.24 -7.85
N TYR A 347 -3.57 -7.16 -7.93
CA TYR A 347 -2.87 -6.88 -9.20
C TYR A 347 -3.17 -7.91 -10.30
N GLY A 348 -3.27 -9.20 -9.97
CA GLY A 348 -3.68 -10.25 -10.93
C GLY A 348 -5.05 -9.97 -11.55
N ARG A 349 -6.04 -9.66 -10.70
CA ARG A 349 -7.40 -9.32 -11.13
C ARG A 349 -7.44 -8.03 -11.95
N ALA A 350 -6.64 -7.03 -11.57
CA ALA A 350 -6.54 -5.77 -12.29
C ALA A 350 -5.91 -5.96 -13.68
N ALA A 351 -4.89 -6.80 -13.80
CA ALA A 351 -4.28 -7.16 -15.09
C ALA A 351 -5.31 -7.81 -16.03
N ASP A 352 -6.13 -8.74 -15.53
CA ASP A 352 -7.20 -9.37 -16.31
C ASP A 352 -8.27 -8.36 -16.77
N ASP A 353 -8.65 -7.42 -15.89
CA ASP A 353 -9.58 -6.33 -16.24
C ASP A 353 -9.02 -5.42 -17.34
N ILE A 354 -7.73 -5.08 -17.28
CA ILE A 354 -7.05 -4.25 -18.28
C ILE A 354 -6.96 -4.98 -19.62
N ALA A 355 -6.59 -6.25 -19.62
CA ALA A 355 -6.55 -7.06 -20.85
C ALA A 355 -7.93 -7.12 -21.53
N GLY A 356 -9.00 -7.36 -20.75
CA GLY A 356 -10.36 -7.35 -21.28
C GLY A 356 -10.81 -5.97 -21.79
N ALA A 357 -10.43 -4.90 -21.11
CA ALA A 357 -10.71 -3.53 -21.54
C ALA A 357 -10.01 -3.19 -22.87
N ILE A 358 -8.75 -3.60 -23.05
CA ILE A 358 -8.00 -3.37 -24.28
C ILE A 358 -8.62 -4.12 -25.46
N GLU A 359 -9.09 -5.35 -25.28
CA GLU A 359 -9.78 -6.08 -26.34
C GLU A 359 -11.10 -5.41 -26.74
N LEU A 360 -11.84 -4.83 -25.79
CA LEU A 360 -13.03 -4.01 -26.11
C LEU A 360 -12.67 -2.77 -26.93
N VAL A 361 -11.56 -2.10 -26.59
CA VAL A 361 -11.07 -0.92 -27.34
C VAL A 361 -10.69 -1.31 -28.76
N ARG A 362 -9.92 -2.39 -28.93
CA ARG A 362 -9.45 -2.85 -30.24
C ARG A 362 -10.58 -3.36 -31.14
N ALA A 363 -11.68 -3.82 -30.55
CA ALA A 363 -12.86 -4.28 -31.27
C ALA A 363 -13.78 -3.14 -31.73
N ASP A 364 -13.62 -1.91 -31.22
CA ASP A 364 -14.43 -0.78 -31.68
C ASP A 364 -14.04 -0.40 -33.12
N PRO A 365 -15.00 -0.32 -34.07
CA PRO A 365 -14.70 -0.08 -35.48
C PRO A 365 -14.11 1.31 -35.76
N ARG A 366 -14.11 2.22 -34.79
CA ARG A 366 -13.52 3.57 -34.88
C ARG A 366 -12.09 3.60 -34.36
N VAL A 367 -11.59 2.49 -33.82
CA VAL A 367 -10.22 2.33 -33.35
C VAL A 367 -9.43 1.52 -34.38
N ASP A 368 -8.25 2.02 -34.75
CA ASP A 368 -7.25 1.21 -35.44
C ASP A 368 -6.61 0.27 -34.41
N GLY A 369 -7.15 -0.95 -34.32
CA GLY A 369 -6.75 -1.96 -33.34
C GLY A 369 -5.31 -2.46 -33.49
N ASP A 370 -4.59 -2.09 -34.57
CA ASP A 370 -3.19 -2.40 -34.82
C ASP A 370 -2.24 -1.24 -34.46
N ARG A 371 -2.80 -0.13 -33.94
CA ARG A 371 -2.07 1.07 -33.52
C ARG A 371 -2.60 1.55 -32.17
N VAL A 372 -2.21 0.86 -31.12
CA VAL A 372 -2.59 1.19 -29.73
C VAL A 372 -1.35 1.47 -28.89
N ALA A 373 -1.45 2.47 -28.01
CA ALA A 373 -0.50 2.76 -26.95
C ALA A 373 -1.16 2.58 -25.58
N LEU A 374 -0.41 2.04 -24.61
CA LEU A 374 -0.85 1.89 -23.22
C LEU A 374 -0.06 2.85 -22.35
N TRP A 375 -0.74 3.65 -21.53
CA TRP A 375 -0.14 4.65 -20.67
C TRP A 375 -0.48 4.37 -19.21
N PHE A 376 0.50 3.89 -18.45
CA PHE A 376 0.36 3.54 -17.05
C PHE A 376 0.73 4.69 -16.12
N VAL A 377 -0.01 4.84 -15.03
CA VAL A 377 0.14 5.95 -14.11
C VAL A 377 0.39 5.44 -12.70
N SER A 378 1.38 6.02 -11.98
CA SER A 378 1.66 5.67 -10.58
C SER A 378 1.84 4.15 -10.38
N ALA A 379 1.15 3.55 -9.40
CA ALA A 379 1.17 2.11 -9.12
C ALA A 379 0.68 1.23 -10.28
N GLY A 380 -0.03 1.81 -11.25
CA GLY A 380 -0.37 1.15 -12.50
C GLY A 380 0.87 0.73 -13.30
N GLY A 381 2.03 1.34 -13.04
CA GLY A 381 3.31 0.96 -13.64
C GLY A 381 3.66 -0.53 -13.47
N LEU A 382 3.25 -1.17 -12.37
CA LEU A 382 3.47 -2.60 -12.17
C LEU A 382 2.69 -3.46 -13.19
N LEU A 383 1.54 -2.99 -13.66
CA LEU A 383 0.70 -3.66 -14.65
C LEU A 383 1.28 -3.58 -16.07
N ALA A 384 2.31 -2.75 -16.29
CA ALA A 384 3.03 -2.68 -17.55
C ALA A 384 3.88 -3.93 -17.82
N ALA A 385 4.20 -4.72 -16.79
CA ALA A 385 5.14 -5.83 -16.89
C ALA A 385 4.73 -6.90 -17.93
N ASP A 386 3.45 -7.28 -17.99
CA ASP A 386 2.96 -8.26 -18.98
C ASP A 386 3.17 -7.77 -20.43
N TRP A 387 2.93 -6.48 -20.67
CA TRP A 387 3.03 -5.85 -21.99
C TRP A 387 4.48 -5.63 -22.42
N LEU A 388 5.38 -5.41 -21.46
CA LEU A 388 6.82 -5.31 -21.71
C LEU A 388 7.46 -6.68 -21.93
N GLY A 389 7.03 -7.70 -21.17
CA GLY A 389 7.62 -9.04 -21.24
C GLY A 389 7.27 -9.79 -22.52
N ALA A 390 6.07 -9.57 -23.06
CA ALA A 390 5.59 -10.21 -24.28
C ALA A 390 4.72 -9.23 -25.11
N PRO A 391 5.32 -8.20 -25.74
CA PRO A 391 4.56 -7.18 -26.45
C PRO A 391 3.83 -7.78 -27.65
N PRO A 392 2.49 -7.60 -27.75
CA PRO A 392 1.75 -8.06 -28.92
C PRO A 392 2.05 -7.17 -30.14
N SER A 393 1.88 -7.73 -31.34
CA SER A 393 2.27 -7.07 -32.61
C SER A 393 1.53 -5.77 -32.93
N TRP A 394 0.35 -5.58 -32.33
CA TRP A 394 -0.47 -4.37 -32.45
C TRP A 394 -0.02 -3.23 -31.52
N LEU A 395 0.73 -3.54 -30.46
CA LEU A 395 1.14 -2.56 -29.47
C LEU A 395 2.29 -1.72 -30.02
N ARG A 396 2.11 -0.39 -30.02
CA ARG A 396 3.07 0.55 -30.63
C ARG A 396 3.88 1.34 -29.63
N CYS A 397 3.40 1.47 -28.40
CA CYS A 397 4.10 2.21 -27.35
C CYS A 397 3.58 1.81 -25.97
N VAL A 398 4.49 1.73 -25.00
CA VAL A 398 4.15 1.74 -23.57
C VAL A 398 4.64 3.06 -22.99
N ALA A 399 3.75 3.82 -22.38
CA ALA A 399 4.09 5.04 -21.67
C ALA A 399 3.87 4.86 -20.17
N ALA A 400 4.62 5.59 -19.36
CA ALA A 400 4.48 5.57 -17.92
C ALA A 400 4.76 6.97 -17.33
N SER A 401 3.89 7.44 -16.44
CA SER A 401 4.08 8.73 -15.74
C SER A 401 4.20 8.52 -14.24
N TYR A 402 5.30 9.05 -13.66
CA TYR A 402 5.69 8.88 -12.25
C TYR A 402 5.40 7.47 -11.73
N PRO A 403 5.83 6.42 -12.46
CA PRO A 403 5.37 5.07 -12.18
C PRO A 403 6.06 4.49 -10.94
N ILE A 404 5.37 3.57 -10.28
CA ILE A 404 6.00 2.61 -9.37
C ILE A 404 6.32 1.37 -10.21
N LEU A 405 7.61 1.01 -10.30
CA LEU A 405 8.11 -0.03 -11.22
C LEU A 405 8.68 -1.27 -10.50
N ALA A 406 8.52 -1.31 -9.18
CA ALA A 406 8.69 -2.51 -8.36
C ALA A 406 7.73 -2.43 -7.15
N PRO A 407 7.18 -3.55 -6.67
CA PRO A 407 6.45 -3.58 -5.42
C PRO A 407 7.30 -2.99 -4.28
N LEU A 408 6.72 -2.02 -3.57
CA LEU A 408 7.38 -1.42 -2.42
C LEU A 408 7.40 -2.42 -1.24
N PRO A 409 8.35 -2.29 -0.29
CA PRO A 409 8.35 -3.08 0.94
C PRO A 409 6.98 -3.07 1.64
N GLY A 410 6.58 -4.21 2.20
CA GLY A 410 5.30 -4.35 2.89
C GLY A 410 4.07 -4.52 1.99
N TRP A 411 4.19 -4.40 0.66
CA TRP A 411 3.04 -4.57 -0.24
C TRP A 411 2.56 -6.01 -0.38
N GLY A 412 3.34 -6.99 0.06
CA GLY A 412 2.94 -8.41 0.02
C GLY A 412 2.81 -8.98 -1.40
N ILE A 413 3.46 -8.36 -2.38
CA ILE A 413 3.50 -8.82 -3.77
C ILE A 413 4.83 -9.56 -3.99
N ALA A 414 4.83 -10.86 -3.68
CA ALA A 414 5.95 -11.74 -3.95
C ALA A 414 6.02 -12.19 -5.43
N ASP A 415 4.94 -11.98 -6.20
CA ASP A 415 4.86 -12.43 -7.59
C ASP A 415 5.87 -11.70 -8.50
N SER A 416 6.72 -12.49 -9.15
CA SER A 416 7.65 -12.02 -10.17
C SER A 416 6.99 -11.38 -11.40
N ARG A 417 5.71 -11.66 -11.65
CA ARG A 417 4.93 -11.12 -12.78
C ARG A 417 4.91 -9.60 -12.79
N PHE A 418 4.78 -8.97 -11.63
CA PHE A 418 4.63 -7.51 -11.49
C PHE A 418 5.96 -6.79 -11.28
N ARG A 419 6.98 -7.18 -12.06
CA ARG A 419 8.34 -6.61 -12.01
C ARG A 419 8.75 -6.03 -13.38
N PRO A 420 8.28 -4.81 -13.73
CA PRO A 420 8.64 -4.15 -14.99
C PRO A 420 10.15 -4.14 -15.32
N ALA A 421 11.03 -3.93 -14.33
CA ALA A 421 12.48 -3.92 -14.53
C ALA A 421 13.03 -5.29 -15.00
N ALA A 422 12.41 -6.40 -14.59
CA ALA A 422 12.75 -7.72 -15.11
C ALA A 422 12.13 -7.94 -16.50
N ALA A 423 10.88 -7.50 -16.68
CA ALA A 423 10.10 -7.71 -17.89
C ALA A 423 10.62 -6.92 -19.11
N VAL A 424 11.27 -5.76 -18.91
CA VAL A 424 11.74 -4.89 -20.00
C VAL A 424 12.69 -5.59 -20.99
N ARG A 425 13.37 -6.66 -20.55
CA ARG A 425 14.20 -7.50 -21.43
C ARG A 425 13.41 -8.15 -22.57
N GLY A 426 12.11 -8.36 -22.39
CA GLY A 426 11.19 -8.89 -23.41
C GLY A 426 10.67 -7.84 -24.40
N ALA A 427 10.90 -6.54 -24.15
CA ALA A 427 10.27 -5.47 -24.90
C ALA A 427 10.79 -5.36 -26.35
N GLY A 428 12.00 -5.87 -26.62
CA GLY A 428 12.62 -5.84 -27.94
C GLY A 428 12.71 -4.41 -28.49
N ARG A 429 11.96 -4.13 -29.56
CA ARG A 429 11.93 -2.80 -30.22
C ARG A 429 10.72 -1.95 -29.84
N LEU A 430 9.89 -2.40 -28.90
CA LEU A 430 8.74 -1.62 -28.44
C LEU A 430 9.23 -0.30 -27.84
N PRO A 431 8.76 0.86 -28.34
CA PRO A 431 9.04 2.15 -27.72
C PRO A 431 8.46 2.27 -26.32
N ILE A 432 9.25 2.85 -25.41
CA ILE A 432 8.88 3.11 -24.02
C ILE A 432 9.08 4.60 -23.74
N VAL A 433 8.02 5.29 -23.29
CA VAL A 433 8.07 6.72 -22.92
C VAL A 433 7.87 6.86 -21.42
N LEU A 434 8.89 7.29 -20.69
CA LEU A 434 8.89 7.41 -19.24
C LEU A 434 8.91 8.87 -18.82
N THR A 435 7.84 9.36 -18.19
CA THR A 435 7.82 10.68 -17.54
C THR A 435 8.26 10.54 -16.09
N ARG A 436 9.46 11.06 -15.77
CA ARG A 436 10.07 10.98 -14.44
C ARG A 436 9.99 12.33 -13.74
N VAL A 437 9.57 12.33 -12.48
CA VAL A 437 9.44 13.54 -11.66
C VAL A 437 10.63 13.67 -10.71
N GLY A 438 11.13 14.88 -10.49
CA GLY A 438 12.37 15.11 -9.73
C GLY A 438 12.18 15.24 -8.22
N LEU A 439 10.97 15.58 -7.75
CA LEU A 439 10.60 15.62 -6.32
C LEU A 439 9.78 14.36 -5.96
N GLU A 440 10.27 13.20 -6.37
CA GLU A 440 9.63 11.91 -6.11
C GLU A 440 9.97 11.39 -4.70
N ARG A 441 9.09 10.55 -4.16
CA ARG A 441 9.38 9.82 -2.93
C ARG A 441 10.59 8.90 -3.14
N PRO A 442 11.59 8.88 -2.25
CA PRO A 442 12.82 8.11 -2.44
C PRO A 442 12.58 6.64 -2.77
N GLU A 443 11.61 6.01 -2.10
CA GLU A 443 11.26 4.61 -2.30
C GLU A 443 10.66 4.32 -3.69
N ILE A 444 9.96 5.27 -4.30
CA ILE A 444 9.49 5.14 -5.70
C ILE A 444 10.65 5.40 -6.66
N ALA A 445 11.43 6.46 -6.41
CA ALA A 445 12.53 6.87 -7.27
C ALA A 445 13.52 5.73 -7.52
N VAL A 446 13.86 4.96 -6.49
CA VAL A 446 14.71 3.76 -6.60
C VAL A 446 14.14 2.75 -7.60
N THR A 447 12.82 2.49 -7.58
CA THR A 447 12.20 1.55 -8.54
C THR A 447 12.30 2.03 -9.99
N VAL A 448 12.28 3.35 -10.19
CA VAL A 448 12.41 3.97 -11.52
C VAL A 448 13.87 3.88 -11.99
N GLU A 449 14.83 4.14 -11.11
CA GLU A 449 16.26 4.00 -11.40
C GLU A 449 16.63 2.55 -11.77
N GLU A 450 16.12 1.57 -11.02
CA GLU A 450 16.29 0.14 -11.33
C GLU A 450 15.76 -0.20 -12.73
N PHE A 451 14.57 0.28 -13.08
CA PHE A 451 13.99 0.07 -14.40
C PHE A 451 14.81 0.72 -15.52
N VAL A 452 15.24 1.98 -15.34
CA VAL A 452 16.05 2.71 -16.31
C VAL A 452 17.38 1.98 -16.54
N SER A 453 18.03 1.50 -15.49
CA SER A 453 19.25 0.69 -15.59
C SER A 453 18.99 -0.60 -16.37
N ALA A 454 17.93 -1.35 -16.02
CA ALA A 454 17.61 -2.60 -16.69
C ALA A 454 17.28 -2.41 -18.17
N ALA A 455 16.57 -1.33 -18.52
CA ALA A 455 16.26 -0.96 -19.89
C ALA A 455 17.52 -0.62 -20.71
N ALA A 456 18.47 0.10 -20.10
CA ALA A 456 19.75 0.40 -20.71
C ALA A 456 20.58 -0.88 -20.94
N ASP A 457 20.64 -1.76 -19.94
CA ASP A 457 21.39 -3.03 -20.00
C ASP A 457 20.90 -3.96 -21.11
N CYS A 458 19.59 -3.98 -21.39
CA CYS A 458 19.02 -4.80 -22.47
C CYS A 458 18.82 -4.04 -23.79
N GLY A 459 19.21 -2.77 -23.88
CA GLY A 459 19.08 -1.96 -25.10
C GLY A 459 17.63 -1.67 -25.50
N ALA A 460 16.70 -1.58 -24.54
CA ALA A 460 15.31 -1.23 -24.81
C ALA A 460 15.19 0.21 -25.34
N ALA A 461 14.18 0.46 -26.17
CA ALA A 461 13.93 1.77 -26.77
C ALA A 461 13.23 2.72 -25.78
N LEU A 462 13.97 3.17 -24.76
CA LEU A 462 13.48 4.04 -23.68
C LEU A 462 13.77 5.52 -23.96
N GLU A 463 12.72 6.33 -23.99
CA GLU A 463 12.77 7.80 -23.92
C GLU A 463 12.38 8.26 -22.51
N VAL A 464 13.21 9.10 -21.88
CA VAL A 464 12.92 9.69 -20.56
C VAL A 464 12.60 11.17 -20.72
N ILE A 465 11.46 11.59 -20.16
CA ILE A 465 11.00 12.96 -20.08
C ILE A 465 11.03 13.39 -18.62
N ASP A 466 12.00 14.23 -18.28
CA ASP A 466 12.16 14.73 -16.91
C ASP A 466 11.25 15.93 -16.62
N VAL A 467 10.72 15.92 -15.39
CA VAL A 467 10.00 17.02 -14.72
C VAL A 467 10.71 17.34 -13.40
N PRO A 468 11.88 18.03 -13.44
CA PRO A 468 12.72 18.32 -12.28
C PRO A 468 12.01 18.80 -11.00
N LEU A 469 11.01 19.69 -11.14
CA LEU A 469 10.28 20.24 -9.98
C LEU A 469 8.90 19.59 -9.77
N GLY A 470 8.59 18.53 -10.53
CA GLY A 470 7.34 17.80 -10.38
C GLY A 470 7.35 16.87 -9.17
N HIS A 471 6.19 16.74 -8.53
CA HIS A 471 5.88 15.74 -7.51
C HIS A 471 5.07 14.59 -8.12
N HIS A 472 4.86 13.53 -7.35
CA HIS A 472 4.01 12.40 -7.75
C HIS A 472 2.57 12.84 -8.03
N GLY A 473 2.07 12.66 -9.26
CA GLY A 473 0.76 13.18 -9.69
C GLY A 473 0.77 14.66 -10.09
N PHE A 474 1.92 15.16 -10.54
CA PHE A 474 2.20 16.56 -10.91
C PHE A 474 1.10 17.22 -11.77
N GLU A 475 0.36 16.46 -12.58
CA GLU A 475 -0.70 16.98 -13.45
C GLU A 475 -1.90 17.60 -12.72
N THR A 476 -2.03 17.35 -11.41
CA THR A 476 -3.08 17.95 -10.56
C THR A 476 -2.53 18.80 -9.41
N ILE A 477 -1.26 18.62 -9.04
CA ILE A 477 -0.65 19.27 -7.88
C ILE A 477 0.36 20.36 -8.26
N ASP A 478 0.99 20.26 -9.43
CA ASP A 478 2.00 21.20 -9.91
C ASP A 478 1.57 21.78 -11.28
N PRO A 479 0.57 22.68 -11.36
CA PRO A 479 0.06 23.23 -12.62
C PRO A 479 1.01 24.28 -13.24
N THR A 480 2.31 24.00 -13.29
CA THR A 480 3.39 24.84 -13.80
C THR A 480 3.55 24.71 -15.32
N ASP A 481 4.26 25.65 -15.94
CA ASP A 481 4.58 25.56 -17.38
C ASP A 481 5.49 24.36 -17.70
N GLU A 482 6.39 24.00 -16.79
CA GLU A 482 7.25 22.81 -16.89
C GLU A 482 6.42 21.52 -16.96
N SER A 483 5.42 21.39 -16.08
CA SER A 483 4.47 20.29 -16.09
C SER A 483 3.67 20.23 -17.39
N ARG A 484 3.19 21.39 -17.89
CA ARG A 484 2.48 21.47 -19.18
C ARG A 484 3.36 20.99 -20.33
N ASP A 485 4.63 21.41 -20.35
CA ASP A 485 5.58 21.03 -21.38
C ASP A 485 5.97 19.56 -21.31
N ALA A 486 6.07 18.98 -20.12
CA ALA A 486 6.26 17.54 -19.95
C ALA A 486 5.10 16.74 -20.55
N VAL A 487 3.85 17.11 -20.23
CA VAL A 487 2.64 16.47 -20.78
C VAL A 487 2.58 16.59 -22.30
N ARG A 488 2.87 17.78 -22.85
CA ARG A 488 2.93 17.99 -24.31
C ARG A 488 3.99 17.11 -24.98
N ARG A 489 5.19 17.03 -24.41
CA ARG A 489 6.30 16.21 -24.94
C ARG A 489 5.96 14.73 -24.91
N ALA A 490 5.44 14.24 -23.78
CA ALA A 490 5.07 12.84 -23.61
C ALA A 490 3.95 12.44 -24.58
N MET A 491 2.89 13.25 -24.67
CA MET A 491 1.80 12.99 -25.61
C MET A 491 2.28 13.00 -27.06
N ARG A 492 3.12 13.97 -27.45
CA ARG A 492 3.68 14.03 -28.80
C ARG A 492 4.53 12.80 -29.13
N SER A 493 5.38 12.35 -28.21
CA SER A 493 6.19 11.15 -28.41
C SER A 493 5.32 9.91 -28.61
N VAL A 494 4.34 9.69 -27.72
CA VAL A 494 3.39 8.56 -27.82
C VAL A 494 2.62 8.57 -29.14
N LEU A 495 2.11 9.73 -29.56
CA LEU A 495 1.40 9.88 -30.84
C LEU A 495 2.32 9.66 -32.05
N GLY A 496 3.59 10.08 -31.95
CA GLY A 496 4.61 9.82 -32.97
C GLY A 496 4.85 8.33 -33.18
N HIS A 497 4.94 7.54 -32.10
CA HIS A 497 5.05 6.08 -32.19
C HIS A 497 3.80 5.40 -32.72
N LEU A 498 2.63 6.02 -32.51
CA LEU A 498 1.40 5.60 -33.14
C LEU A 498 1.33 5.97 -34.63
N GLY A 499 2.22 6.79 -35.17
CA GLY A 499 2.13 7.31 -36.54
C GLY A 499 0.96 8.28 -36.75
N ALA A 500 0.48 8.91 -35.68
CA ALA A 500 -0.48 10.00 -35.77
C ALA A 500 0.28 11.28 -36.13
N GLY A 501 0.15 11.76 -37.37
CA GLY A 501 0.72 13.05 -37.77
C GLY A 501 0.10 14.18 -36.96
N THR A 502 0.94 15.05 -36.38
CA THR A 502 0.51 16.35 -35.86
C THR A 502 0.45 17.30 -37.05
N ASP A 503 -0.66 17.32 -37.77
CA ASP A 503 -0.94 18.36 -38.78
C ASP A 503 -1.27 19.69 -38.12
#